data_AF-A0A3M6UTG5-F1
#
_entry.id   AF-A0A3M6UTG5-F1
#
_cell.length_a   1.000
_cell.length_b   1.000
_cell.length_c   1.000
_cell.angle_alpha   90.00
_cell.angle_beta   90.00
_cell.angle_gamma   90.00
#
_symmetry.space_group_name_H-M   'P 1'
#
loop_
_entity.id
_entity.type
_entity.pdbx_description
1 polymer ?
#
loop_
_entity_poly.entity_id
_entity_poly.type
_entity_poly.pdbx_seq_one_letter_code
_entity_poly.pdbx_strand_id
1 'polypeptide(L)'
;MVSLDAKTCSEGQFACHNQRCVPLRSKCNGSSECTDGSDEIGCRHREAPDCPEKMSRCDGRCIQGHLKCDGTSDCRNGSDNRGCREYTNSLLMNEL
;
A
#
# COMPACT_ATOMS: atom_id res chain seq x y z
N MET A 1 2.67 26.60 34.62
CA MET A 1 2.77 25.30 33.93
C MET A 1 1.35 24.87 33.58
N VAL A 2 0.86 25.27 32.40
CA VAL A 2 -0.46 24.87 31.93
C VAL A 2 -0.27 23.62 31.09
N SER A 3 -0.30 22.46 31.75
CA SER A 3 -0.48 21.18 31.06
C SER A 3 -1.97 21.06 30.77
N LEU A 4 -2.38 21.65 29.63
CA LEU A 4 -3.70 21.43 29.05
C LEU A 4 -3.83 19.93 28.79
N ASP A 5 -4.59 19.27 29.66
CA ASP A 5 -5.13 17.93 29.48
C ASP A 5 -6.02 17.95 28.24
N ALA A 6 -5.40 17.86 27.08
CA ALA A 6 -6.08 17.34 25.91
C ALA A 6 -5.97 15.82 26.05
N LYS A 7 -7.11 15.16 26.31
CA LYS A 7 -7.32 13.73 26.09
C LYS A 7 -7.08 13.38 24.62
N THR A 8 -5.83 13.48 24.21
CA THR A 8 -5.32 13.23 22.88
C THR A 8 -4.04 12.47 23.14
N CYS A 9 -3.98 11.28 22.57
CA CYS A 9 -2.99 10.25 22.80
C CYS A 9 -1.55 10.76 22.99
N SER A 10 -0.71 10.00 23.71
CA SER A 10 0.70 10.37 23.95
C SER A 10 1.44 10.66 22.64
N GLU A 11 2.55 11.41 22.71
CA GLU A 11 3.42 11.61 21.54
C GLU A 11 3.76 10.27 20.89
N GLY A 12 3.56 10.18 19.57
CA GLY A 12 3.75 8.94 18.82
C GLY A 12 2.54 7.99 18.76
N GLN A 13 1.36 8.43 19.20
CA GLN A 13 0.10 7.71 19.05
C GLN A 13 -0.91 8.43 18.15
N PHE A 14 -1.74 7.67 17.45
CA PHE A 14 -2.87 8.13 16.67
C PHE A 14 -4.17 7.91 17.45
N ALA A 15 -5.03 8.94 17.47
CA ALA A 15 -6.35 8.87 18.08
C ALA A 15 -7.38 8.34 17.07
N CYS A 16 -7.91 7.16 17.32
CA CYS A 16 -9.05 6.59 16.62
C CYS A 16 -10.30 7.45 16.83
N HIS A 17 -11.29 7.31 15.95
CA HIS A 17 -12.60 7.97 16.08
C HIS A 17 -13.32 7.56 17.37
N ASN A 18 -13.13 6.32 17.84
CA ASN A 18 -13.63 5.83 19.12
C ASN A 18 -12.80 6.25 20.34
N GLN A 19 -11.97 7.29 20.23
CA GLN A 19 -11.12 7.82 21.30
C GLN A 19 -10.09 6.82 21.86
N ARG A 20 -9.86 5.71 21.15
CA ARG A 20 -8.78 4.76 21.42
C ARG A 20 -7.48 5.30 20.83
N CYS A 21 -6.36 4.98 21.49
CA CYS A 21 -5.04 5.32 21.00
C CYS A 21 -4.35 4.08 20.43
N VAL A 22 -3.88 4.17 19.20
CA VAL A 22 -3.03 3.18 18.55
C VAL A 22 -1.67 3.80 18.25
N PRO A 23 -0.61 3.02 18.02
CA PRO A 23 0.67 3.58 17.58
C PRO A 23 0.50 4.44 16.32
N LEU A 24 1.23 5.55 16.20
CA LEU A 24 1.16 6.39 15.00
C LEU A 24 1.58 5.61 13.73
N ARG A 25 2.49 4.63 13.88
CA ARG A 25 2.87 3.67 12.82
C ARG A 25 1.72 2.78 12.35
N SER A 26 0.64 2.69 13.12
CA SER A 26 -0.54 1.89 12.79
C SER A 26 -1.51 2.66 11.93
N LYS A 27 -1.36 3.99 11.81
CA LYS A 27 -2.14 4.78 10.87
C LYS A 27 -1.75 4.41 9.44
N CYS A 28 -2.72 3.98 8.64
CA CYS A 28 -2.56 3.67 7.21
C CYS A 28 -1.55 2.56 6.94
N ASN A 29 -1.40 1.59 7.85
CA ASN A 29 -0.44 0.50 7.71
C ASN A 29 -1.03 -0.74 7.01
N GLY A 30 -2.29 -0.69 6.58
CA GLY A 30 -3.00 -1.79 5.94
C GLY A 30 -3.61 -2.81 6.91
N SER A 31 -3.57 -2.53 8.21
CA SER A 31 -4.15 -3.37 9.27
C SER A 31 -4.95 -2.52 10.24
N SER A 32 -6.25 -2.76 10.34
CA SER A 32 -7.12 -2.07 11.28
C SER A 32 -6.78 -2.43 12.73
N GLU A 33 -6.06 -1.55 13.41
CA GLU A 33 -5.78 -1.61 14.85
C GLU A 33 -6.80 -0.81 15.66
N CYS A 34 -7.45 0.20 15.06
CA CYS A 34 -8.64 0.78 15.65
C CYS A 34 -9.79 -0.22 15.59
N THR A 35 -10.56 -0.35 16.67
CA THR A 35 -11.74 -1.23 16.71
C THR A 35 -12.80 -0.83 15.68
N ASP A 36 -12.80 0.44 15.26
CA ASP A 36 -13.63 0.96 14.18
C ASP A 36 -12.89 1.16 12.85
N GLY A 37 -11.62 0.75 12.77
CA GLY A 37 -10.79 0.86 11.57
C GLY A 37 -10.45 2.29 11.14
N SER A 38 -10.70 3.30 11.98
CA SER A 38 -10.41 4.71 11.63
C SER A 38 -8.94 5.04 11.40
N ASP A 39 -8.02 4.19 11.85
CA ASP A 39 -6.60 4.25 11.48
C ASP A 39 -6.37 3.99 9.98
N GLU A 40 -7.29 3.30 9.31
CA GLU A 40 -7.26 3.01 7.87
C GLU A 40 -8.23 3.87 7.05
N ILE A 41 -8.94 4.83 7.68
CA ILE A 41 -9.91 5.71 7.00
C ILE A 41 -9.26 7.03 6.60
N GLY A 42 -9.56 7.52 5.39
CA GLY A 42 -9.04 8.81 4.91
C GLY A 42 -7.54 8.81 4.66
N CYS A 43 -6.92 7.63 4.71
CA CYS A 43 -5.61 7.41 4.16
C CYS A 43 -5.66 7.82 2.69
N ARG A 44 -4.86 8.84 2.34
CA ARG A 44 -4.40 8.97 0.95
C ARG A 44 -3.43 7.81 0.72
N HIS A 45 -3.94 6.59 0.74
CA HIS A 45 -3.36 5.48 -0.01
C HIS A 45 -3.58 5.81 -1.48
N ARG A 46 -2.95 6.88 -1.94
CA ARG A 46 -2.36 6.83 -3.25
C ARG A 46 -1.31 5.75 -3.07
N GLU A 47 -1.70 4.54 -3.44
CA GLU A 47 -0.76 3.48 -3.76
C GLU A 47 -0.22 2.81 -2.47
N ALA A 48 0.03 1.50 -2.53
CA ALA A 48 0.73 0.79 -1.46
C ALA A 48 1.99 1.58 -1.03
N PRO A 49 2.47 1.46 0.23
CA PRO A 49 3.71 2.11 0.67
C PRO A 49 4.74 1.99 -0.44
N ASP A 50 5.19 3.16 -0.90
CA ASP A 50 6.00 3.36 -2.12
C ASP A 50 6.92 2.15 -2.28
N CYS A 51 6.59 1.30 -3.27
CA CYS A 51 7.39 0.09 -3.46
C CYS A 51 8.84 0.55 -3.64
N PRO A 52 9.82 -0.08 -2.96
CA PRO A 52 11.21 0.31 -3.04
C PRO A 52 11.65 0.54 -4.48
N GLU A 53 12.65 1.41 -4.71
CA GLU A 53 13.14 1.67 -6.06
C GLU A 53 13.33 0.38 -6.85
N LYS A 54 12.80 0.34 -8.08
CA LYS A 54 12.76 -0.83 -8.98
C LYS A 54 11.74 -1.92 -8.62
N MET A 55 10.79 -1.67 -7.73
CA MET A 55 9.63 -2.55 -7.50
C MET A 55 8.34 -1.90 -8.03
N SER A 56 7.38 -2.74 -8.42
CA SER A 56 6.07 -2.32 -8.93
C SER A 56 4.95 -2.79 -8.02
N ARG A 57 3.90 -1.96 -7.90
CA ARG A 57 2.72 -2.31 -7.12
C ARG A 57 1.91 -3.39 -7.81
N CYS A 58 1.51 -4.36 -7.01
CA CYS A 58 0.80 -5.55 -7.44
C CYS A 58 -0.25 -5.88 -6.36
N ASP A 59 -1.51 -5.49 -6.54
CA ASP A 59 -2.62 -5.82 -5.60
C ASP A 59 -2.27 -5.67 -4.09
N GLY A 60 -1.65 -4.56 -3.70
CA GLY A 60 -1.25 -4.31 -2.30
C GLY A 60 0.06 -4.93 -1.85
N ARG A 61 0.76 -5.71 -2.70
CA ARG A 61 2.15 -6.14 -2.52
C ARG A 61 3.09 -5.47 -3.53
N CYS A 62 4.39 -5.58 -3.29
CA CYS A 62 5.43 -5.16 -4.22
C CYS A 62 6.03 -6.38 -4.92
N ILE A 63 6.13 -6.29 -6.24
CA ILE A 63 6.86 -7.24 -7.09
C ILE A 63 8.07 -6.55 -7.69
N GLN A 64 9.01 -7.30 -8.27
CA GLN A 64 10.11 -6.68 -9.00
C GLN A 64 9.56 -5.90 -10.20
N GLY A 65 10.14 -4.74 -10.51
CA GLY A 65 9.64 -3.87 -11.56
C GLY A 65 9.69 -4.51 -12.96
N HIS A 66 10.59 -5.48 -13.16
CA HIS A 66 10.67 -6.24 -14.42
C HIS A 66 9.53 -7.24 -14.61
N LEU A 67 8.81 -7.60 -13.54
CA LEU A 67 7.63 -8.48 -13.56
C LEU A 67 6.36 -7.71 -13.94
N LYS A 68 6.42 -6.37 -13.98
CA LYS A 68 5.31 -5.58 -14.48
C LYS A 68 5.30 -5.63 -16.01
N CYS A 69 4.20 -6.07 -16.60
CA CYS A 69 4.04 -6.22 -18.05
C CYS A 69 5.05 -7.20 -18.68
N ASP A 70 5.47 -8.23 -17.95
CA ASP A 70 6.43 -9.23 -18.47
C ASP A 70 5.75 -10.34 -19.30
N GLY A 71 4.42 -10.31 -19.38
CA GLY A 71 3.60 -11.29 -20.10
C GLY A 71 3.13 -12.45 -19.23
N THR A 72 3.51 -12.50 -17.97
CA THR A 72 3.09 -13.51 -16.99
C THR A 72 2.33 -12.87 -15.85
N SER A 73 1.36 -13.57 -15.26
CA SER A 73 0.57 -13.03 -14.14
C SER A 73 1.23 -13.38 -12.82
N ASP A 74 2.09 -12.49 -12.34
CA ASP A 74 2.76 -12.57 -11.03
C ASP A 74 1.86 -12.06 -9.90
N CYS A 75 0.90 -11.18 -10.22
CA CYS A 75 -0.10 -10.76 -9.25
C CYS A 75 -1.22 -11.77 -9.08
N ARG A 76 -1.73 -11.86 -7.85
CA ARG A 76 -2.93 -12.66 -7.51
C ARG A 76 -4.14 -12.31 -8.38
N ASN A 77 -4.27 -11.05 -8.77
CA ASN A 77 -5.33 -10.55 -9.64
C ASN A 77 -4.83 -10.25 -11.08
N GLY A 78 -3.58 -10.54 -11.42
CA GLY A 78 -2.96 -10.19 -12.71
C GLY A 78 -2.83 -8.69 -12.98
N SER A 79 -2.86 -7.82 -11.96
CA SER A 79 -2.81 -6.36 -12.12
C SER A 79 -1.51 -5.83 -12.74
N ASP A 80 -0.43 -6.59 -12.60
CA ASP A 80 0.87 -6.39 -13.23
C ASP A 80 0.79 -6.36 -14.77
N ASN A 81 -0.17 -7.07 -15.36
CA ASN A 81 -0.41 -7.11 -16.80
C ASN A 81 -1.57 -6.21 -17.27
N ARG A 82 -2.18 -5.43 -16.37
CA ARG A 82 -3.29 -4.54 -16.72
C ARG A 82 -2.79 -3.17 -17.14
N GLY A 83 -3.32 -2.64 -18.25
CA GLY A 83 -2.94 -1.31 -18.74
C GLY A 83 -1.51 -1.25 -19.30
N CYS A 84 -0.88 -2.40 -19.52
CA CYS A 84 0.28 -2.51 -20.39
C CYS A 84 -0.19 -2.09 -21.77
N ARG A 85 0.44 -1.07 -22.34
CA ARG A 85 0.22 -0.70 -23.72
C ARG A 85 0.71 -1.90 -24.51
N GLU A 86 -0.25 -2.70 -25.00
CA GLU A 86 -0.05 -3.96 -25.71
C GLU A 86 1.34 -4.00 -26.32
N TYR A 87 2.19 -4.92 -25.88
CA TYR A 87 3.36 -5.28 -26.66
C TYR A 87 2.84 -5.97 -27.92
N THR A 88 2.32 -5.19 -28.87
CA THR A 88 2.18 -5.63 -30.24
C THR A 88 3.59 -5.81 -30.77
N ASN A 89 4.09 -7.04 -30.58
CA ASN A 89 5.14 -7.70 -31.31
C ASN A 89 6.58 -7.17 -31.12
N SER A 90 7.39 -7.85 -30.29
CA SER A 90 8.87 -7.94 -30.48
C SER A 90 9.58 -9.00 -29.62
N LEU A 91 8.90 -10.05 -29.14
CA LEU A 91 9.60 -11.29 -28.80
C LEU A 91 8.86 -12.44 -29.45
N LEU A 92 9.16 -12.62 -30.74
CA LEU A 92 9.14 -13.96 -31.32
C LEU A 92 9.81 -14.90 -30.30
N MET A 93 9.08 -15.94 -29.94
CA MET A 93 9.60 -17.29 -29.94
C MET A 93 10.56 -17.44 -31.14
N ASN A 94 11.85 -17.18 -30.92
CA ASN A 94 12.92 -17.77 -31.70
C ASN A 94 13.55 -18.84 -30.82
N GLU A 95 12.76 -19.87 -30.51
CA GLU A 95 13.33 -21.21 -30.42
C GLU A 95 13.55 -21.69 -31.85
N LEU A 96 14.79 -21.52 -32.33
CA LEU A 96 15.46 -22.33 -33.37
C LEU A 96 16.96 -22.35 -33.05
#